data_AF-A0A0E3NP78-F1
#
_entry.id   AF-A0A0E3NP78-F1
#
_cell.length_a   1.000
_cell.length_b   1.000
_cell.length_c   1.000
_cell.angle_alpha   90.00
_cell.angle_beta   90.00
_cell.angle_gamma   90.00
#
_symmetry.space_group_name_H-M   'P 1'
#
loop_
_entity.id
_entity.type
_entity.pdbx_description
1 polymer ?
#
loop_
_entity_poly.entity_id
_entity_poly.type
_entity_poly.pdbx_seq_one_letter_code
_entity_poly.pdbx_strand_id
1 'polypeptide(L)'
;MKRKDSATKNQKYLAIFLAATMFLSAFLIYFTATGNNNNDVPTPETGEEPITVPFSQVQGKQVHHEFNSIINGLEMSPDGVTNAVYVDFQKTERTPLEAVFGNMQTMNVSFSYGSDVTKRYGASYGNESGFELHQIPEQKISMPANTRVMPYEGYQILDRTNGTYNIWNVVGSPAIIGPIQTVASVIDILEGNATSTTEYDQILSQADPEGSIYQEVVKRTNTSDIPAKQYYRDLKKLDDGSYTQTSIYLDPEPEVNEKIKAYQANSSERGVAYNVTTLDNITKLVISSDFESLYNESALLSI
;
A
#
# COMPACT_ATOMS: atom_id res chain seq x y z
N MET A 1 8.50 -30.20 -36.95
CA MET A 1 8.52 -29.03 -36.04
C MET A 1 7.07 -28.61 -35.79
N LYS A 2 6.54 -28.83 -34.58
CA LYS A 2 5.21 -28.31 -34.19
C LYS A 2 5.41 -26.88 -33.66
N ARG A 3 4.71 -25.91 -34.26
CA ARG A 3 4.61 -24.54 -33.74
C ARG A 3 4.10 -24.59 -32.30
N LYS A 4 4.77 -23.91 -31.37
CA LYS A 4 4.22 -23.65 -30.03
C LYS A 4 2.99 -22.76 -30.23
N ASP A 5 1.84 -23.25 -29.79
CA ASP A 5 0.61 -22.46 -29.75
C ASP A 5 0.82 -21.26 -28.83
N SER A 6 0.43 -20.08 -29.32
CA SER A 6 0.38 -18.86 -28.52
C SER A 6 -0.53 -19.09 -27.33
N ALA A 7 -0.08 -18.73 -26.12
CA ALA A 7 -0.91 -18.74 -24.92
C ALA A 7 -2.24 -18.02 -25.21
N THR A 8 -3.35 -18.69 -24.89
CA THR A 8 -4.69 -18.12 -25.09
C THR A 8 -4.85 -16.90 -24.19
N LYS A 9 -5.65 -15.89 -24.60
CA LYS A 9 -5.85 -14.63 -23.85
C LYS A 9 -6.12 -14.87 -22.36
N ASN A 10 -6.86 -15.92 -22.01
CA ASN A 10 -7.19 -16.27 -20.63
C ASN A 10 -5.98 -16.75 -19.80
N GLN A 11 -5.00 -17.41 -20.42
CA GLN A 11 -3.73 -17.76 -19.75
C GLN A 11 -2.85 -16.54 -19.51
N LYS A 12 -2.92 -15.52 -20.38
CA LYS A 12 -2.23 -14.25 -20.18
C LYS A 12 -2.83 -13.46 -19.01
N TYR A 13 -4.17 -13.37 -18.92
CA TYR A 13 -4.83 -12.75 -17.77
C TYR A 13 -4.60 -13.52 -16.46
N LEU A 14 -4.57 -14.85 -16.52
CA LEU A 14 -4.23 -15.69 -15.37
C LEU A 14 -2.78 -15.50 -14.91
N ALA A 15 -1.84 -15.32 -15.82
CA ALA A 15 -0.44 -15.04 -15.50
C ALA A 15 -0.26 -13.62 -14.90
N ILE A 16 -0.98 -12.62 -15.43
CA ILE A 16 -1.02 -11.26 -14.87
C ILE A 16 -1.64 -11.28 -13.47
N PHE A 17 -2.73 -12.02 -13.27
CA PHE A 17 -3.38 -12.22 -11.98
C PHE A 17 -2.44 -12.91 -10.97
N LEU A 18 -1.80 -14.01 -11.36
CA LEU A 18 -0.85 -14.73 -10.50
C LEU A 18 0.37 -13.89 -10.14
N ALA A 19 0.93 -13.15 -11.09
CA ALA A 19 2.10 -12.33 -10.81
C ALA A 19 1.77 -11.08 -9.97
N ALA A 20 0.58 -10.51 -10.14
CA ALA A 20 0.07 -9.45 -9.29
C ALA A 20 -0.17 -9.90 -7.83
N THR A 21 -0.61 -11.15 -7.62
CA THR A 21 -0.69 -11.72 -6.28
C THR A 21 0.67 -11.96 -5.63
N MET A 22 1.76 -12.13 -6.41
CA MET A 22 3.13 -12.20 -5.88
C MET A 22 3.66 -10.84 -5.41
N PHE A 23 3.22 -9.73 -6.04
CA PHE A 23 3.46 -8.37 -5.52
C PHE A 23 2.73 -8.10 -4.19
N LEU A 24 1.59 -8.77 -3.94
CA LEU A 24 0.75 -8.59 -2.75
C LEU A 24 0.99 -9.60 -1.63
N SER A 25 1.55 -10.78 -1.90
CA SER A 25 1.64 -11.87 -0.92
C SER A 25 2.55 -11.54 0.27
N ALA A 26 3.43 -10.55 0.14
CA ALA A 26 4.20 -10.01 1.25
C ALA A 26 3.37 -9.13 2.22
N PHE A 27 2.20 -8.63 1.82
CA PHE A 27 1.39 -7.71 2.61
C PHE A 27 0.21 -8.35 3.34
N LEU A 28 -0.29 -9.51 2.88
CA LEU A 28 -1.35 -10.25 3.60
C LEU A 28 -0.82 -10.99 4.84
N ILE A 29 0.50 -11.16 4.94
CA ILE A 29 1.14 -11.92 6.04
C ILE A 29 1.23 -11.07 7.33
N TYR A 30 1.23 -9.74 7.27
CA TYR A 30 1.36 -8.91 8.48
C TYR A 30 0.08 -8.80 9.33
N PHE A 31 -1.06 -9.33 8.84
CA PHE A 31 -2.28 -9.55 9.64
C PHE A 31 -2.50 -11.02 10.02
N THR A 32 -1.50 -11.91 9.87
CA THR A 32 -1.55 -13.19 10.58
C THR A 32 -1.19 -12.94 12.03
N ALA A 33 -2.21 -12.82 12.87
CA ALA A 33 -2.10 -12.87 14.31
C ALA A 33 -1.06 -13.91 14.72
N THR A 34 -0.15 -13.53 15.62
CA THR A 34 0.74 -14.44 16.35
C THR A 34 -0.12 -15.37 17.21
N GLY A 35 -0.72 -16.37 16.57
CA GLY A 35 -1.57 -17.39 17.16
C GLY A 35 -0.97 -18.73 16.82
N ASN A 36 -0.31 -19.33 17.81
CA ASN A 36 0.34 -20.63 17.73
C ASN A 36 -0.58 -21.67 17.05
N ASN A 37 -0.08 -22.35 16.02
CA ASN A 37 -0.78 -23.44 15.33
C ASN A 37 -1.28 -24.48 16.34
N ASN A 38 -2.60 -24.58 16.48
CA ASN A 38 -3.27 -25.81 16.88
C ASN A 38 -4.66 -25.87 16.23
N ASN A 39 -4.91 -27.01 15.61
CA ASN A 39 -6.10 -27.35 14.86
C ASN A 39 -7.38 -27.32 15.72
N ASP A 40 -8.49 -27.02 15.05
CA ASP A 40 -9.89 -27.15 15.48
C ASP A 40 -10.31 -26.37 16.72
N VAL A 41 -10.71 -25.10 16.50
CA VAL A 41 -11.63 -24.40 17.40
C VAL A 41 -12.93 -24.14 16.62
N PRO A 42 -14.10 -24.64 17.06
CA PRO A 42 -15.36 -24.41 16.38
C PRO A 42 -15.70 -22.92 16.42
N THR A 43 -16.11 -22.38 15.27
CA THR A 43 -16.63 -21.03 15.10
C THR A 43 -17.74 -20.78 16.12
N PRO A 44 -17.63 -19.81 17.03
CA PRO A 44 -18.79 -19.34 17.77
C PRO A 44 -19.63 -18.54 16.77
N GLU A 45 -20.63 -19.18 16.17
CA GLU A 45 -21.81 -18.48 15.66
C GLU A 45 -22.56 -17.91 16.87
N THR A 46 -22.13 -16.76 17.36
CA THR A 46 -22.88 -15.95 18.34
C THR A 46 -22.27 -14.55 18.35
N GLY A 47 -22.64 -13.74 17.38
CA GLY A 47 -22.32 -12.32 17.34
C GLY A 47 -23.46 -11.57 16.69
N GLU A 48 -24.02 -10.58 17.39
CA GLU A 48 -25.07 -9.70 16.89
C GLU A 48 -24.69 -9.12 15.51
N GLU A 49 -25.69 -8.87 14.65
CA GLU A 49 -25.45 -8.27 13.35
C GLU A 49 -24.69 -6.94 13.51
N PRO A 50 -23.67 -6.67 12.68
CA PRO A 50 -22.92 -5.43 12.77
C PRO A 50 -23.83 -4.23 12.48
N ILE A 51 -23.67 -3.17 13.25
CA ILE A 51 -24.37 -1.90 13.03
C ILE A 51 -23.55 -1.03 12.09
N THR A 52 -24.22 -0.36 11.16
CA THR A 52 -23.60 0.67 10.31
C THR A 52 -24.00 2.04 10.82
N VAL A 53 -23.00 2.87 11.13
CA VAL A 53 -23.19 4.24 11.59
C VAL A 53 -22.44 5.24 10.70
N PRO A 54 -23.04 6.39 10.36
CA PRO A 54 -22.32 7.51 9.76
C PRO A 54 -21.22 8.03 10.69
N PHE A 55 -20.09 8.49 10.14
CA PHE A 55 -19.01 9.08 10.93
C PHE A 55 -19.49 10.25 11.77
N SER A 56 -20.43 11.06 11.26
CA SER A 56 -21.04 12.19 12.00
C SER A 56 -21.76 11.80 13.29
N GLN A 57 -22.11 10.52 13.47
CA GLN A 57 -22.71 10.01 14.70
C GLN A 57 -21.66 9.48 15.70
N VAL A 58 -20.42 9.29 15.26
CA VAL A 58 -19.30 8.99 16.15
C VAL A 58 -18.90 10.29 16.85
N GLN A 59 -18.98 10.27 18.18
CA GLN A 59 -18.67 11.44 19.00
C GLN A 59 -17.17 11.78 18.97
N GLY A 60 -16.82 13.00 19.35
CA GLY A 60 -15.42 13.45 19.44
C GLY A 60 -14.87 14.01 18.13
N LYS A 61 -13.55 14.20 18.09
CA LYS A 61 -12.81 14.63 16.90
C LYS A 61 -12.80 13.50 15.86
N GLN A 62 -12.69 13.90 14.61
CA GLN A 62 -12.47 13.01 13.47
C GLN A 62 -11.17 13.41 12.77
N VAL A 63 -10.53 12.44 12.16
CA VAL A 63 -9.30 12.68 11.39
C VAL A 63 -9.64 13.50 10.15
N HIS A 64 -8.90 14.57 9.92
CA HIS A 64 -8.97 15.39 8.72
C HIS A 64 -7.56 15.69 8.24
N HIS A 65 -7.11 14.95 7.22
CA HIS A 65 -5.78 15.12 6.64
C HIS A 65 -5.83 14.93 5.13
N GLU A 66 -4.93 15.58 4.40
CA GLU A 66 -4.77 15.30 2.98
C GLU A 66 -4.39 13.83 2.79
N PHE A 67 -4.93 13.18 1.75
CA PHE A 67 -4.68 11.76 1.51
C PHE A 67 -4.74 11.45 0.01
N ASN A 68 -3.70 11.87 -0.71
CA ASN A 68 -3.59 11.74 -2.15
C ASN A 68 -2.31 11.01 -2.61
N SER A 69 -1.42 10.68 -1.67
CA SER A 69 -0.12 10.10 -1.97
C SER A 69 0.47 9.32 -0.80
N ILE A 70 1.59 8.62 -1.06
CA ILE A 70 2.38 7.99 0.01
C ILE A 70 3.01 9.03 0.95
N ILE A 71 3.33 10.23 0.44
CA ILE A 71 3.88 11.32 1.24
C ILE A 71 2.89 11.70 2.33
N ASN A 72 1.61 11.87 1.99
CA ASN A 72 0.60 12.21 2.98
C ASN A 72 0.38 11.10 4.02
N GLY A 73 0.51 9.83 3.63
CA GLY A 73 0.47 8.71 4.59
C GLY A 73 1.67 8.73 5.54
N LEU A 74 2.87 9.04 5.03
CA LEU A 74 4.08 9.15 5.83
C LEU A 74 4.05 10.36 6.79
N GLU A 75 3.42 11.47 6.42
CA GLU A 75 3.16 12.62 7.31
C GLU A 75 2.32 12.26 8.55
N MET A 76 1.58 11.15 8.50
CA MET A 76 0.83 10.61 9.65
C MET A 76 1.51 9.42 10.31
N SER A 77 2.65 8.96 9.79
CA SER A 77 3.28 7.71 10.22
C SER A 77 4.30 7.95 11.33
N PRO A 78 4.20 7.22 12.46
CA PRO A 78 5.25 7.14 13.45
C PRO A 78 6.62 6.76 12.90
N ASP A 79 7.67 7.16 13.60
CA ASP A 79 9.04 6.77 13.30
C ASP A 79 9.21 5.25 13.20
N GLY A 80 10.13 4.82 12.33
CA GLY A 80 10.51 3.42 12.21
C GLY A 80 9.82 2.63 11.10
N VAL A 81 9.02 3.28 10.24
CA VAL A 81 8.44 2.66 9.04
C VAL A 81 9.53 1.96 8.22
N THR A 82 9.36 0.66 7.95
CA THR A 82 10.28 -0.15 7.13
C THR A 82 9.86 -0.22 5.68
N ASN A 83 8.55 -0.16 5.44
CA ASN A 83 7.95 -0.10 4.13
C ASN A 83 6.58 0.55 4.24
N ALA A 84 6.16 1.22 3.18
CA ALA A 84 4.81 1.72 3.05
C ALA A 84 4.34 1.61 1.60
N VAL A 85 3.03 1.47 1.43
CA VAL A 85 2.37 1.40 0.12
C VAL A 85 1.16 2.30 0.12
N TYR A 86 0.95 3.03 -0.96
CA TYR A 86 -0.26 3.78 -1.24
C TYR A 86 -0.90 3.32 -2.56
N VAL A 87 -2.22 3.17 -2.58
CA VAL A 87 -3.00 2.81 -3.77
C VAL A 87 -4.23 3.71 -3.87
N ASP A 88 -4.47 4.25 -5.07
CA ASP A 88 -5.71 4.91 -5.45
C ASP A 88 -6.55 3.96 -6.32
N PHE A 89 -7.53 3.31 -5.70
CA PHE A 89 -8.34 2.28 -6.35
C PHE A 89 -9.20 2.86 -7.48
N GLN A 90 -9.63 4.11 -7.37
CA GLN A 90 -10.43 4.76 -8.42
C GLN A 90 -9.62 4.90 -9.71
N LYS A 91 -8.31 5.14 -9.60
CA LYS A 91 -7.43 5.21 -10.77
C LYS A 91 -7.05 3.84 -11.34
N THR A 92 -7.38 2.75 -10.64
CA THR A 92 -7.20 1.39 -11.16
C THR A 92 -8.34 1.01 -12.12
N GLU A 93 -9.50 1.66 -12.04
CA GLU A 93 -10.66 1.37 -12.88
C GLU A 93 -10.30 1.43 -14.37
N ARG A 94 -10.75 0.43 -15.13
CA ARG A 94 -10.52 0.33 -16.58
C ARG A 94 -9.04 0.31 -16.94
N THR A 95 -8.20 -0.17 -16.03
CA THR A 95 -6.79 -0.50 -16.27
C THR A 95 -6.56 -1.98 -16.04
N PRO A 96 -5.46 -2.56 -16.55
CA PRO A 96 -5.09 -3.93 -16.20
C PRO A 96 -4.91 -4.17 -14.68
N LEU A 97 -4.74 -3.10 -13.89
CA LEU A 97 -4.59 -3.15 -12.43
C LEU A 97 -5.93 -3.28 -11.68
N GLU A 98 -7.07 -3.10 -12.35
CA GLU A 98 -8.40 -3.28 -11.75
C GLU A 98 -8.58 -4.71 -11.23
N ALA A 99 -8.09 -5.73 -11.95
CA ALA A 99 -8.16 -7.11 -11.49
C ALA A 99 -7.23 -7.41 -10.31
N VAL A 100 -6.22 -6.58 -10.11
CA VAL A 100 -5.17 -6.73 -9.08
C VAL A 100 -5.59 -6.07 -7.78
N PHE A 101 -6.03 -4.82 -7.88
CA PHE A 101 -6.36 -3.97 -6.74
C PHE A 101 -7.87 -3.75 -6.58
N GLY A 102 -8.65 -3.89 -7.64
CA GLY A 102 -10.08 -3.58 -7.68
C GLY A 102 -10.99 -4.62 -7.01
N ASN A 103 -10.45 -5.63 -6.33
CA ASN A 103 -11.22 -6.35 -5.33
C ASN A 103 -11.26 -5.54 -4.02
N MET A 104 -11.98 -4.41 -4.07
CA MET A 104 -12.22 -3.43 -3.01
C MET A 104 -12.83 -4.05 -1.72
N GLN A 105 -13.16 -5.34 -1.75
CA GLN A 105 -13.80 -6.09 -0.66
C GLN A 105 -12.92 -7.23 -0.09
N THR A 106 -11.61 -7.25 -0.36
CA THR A 106 -10.72 -8.26 0.25
C THR A 106 -10.48 -8.07 1.75
N MET A 107 -11.05 -7.02 2.37
CA MET A 107 -11.12 -6.91 3.82
C MET A 107 -12.16 -7.92 4.34
N ASN A 108 -11.74 -8.81 5.25
CA ASN A 108 -12.65 -9.69 6.00
C ASN A 108 -13.89 -8.90 6.46
N VAL A 109 -15.07 -9.52 6.50
CA VAL A 109 -16.32 -8.87 6.94
C VAL A 109 -16.13 -8.09 8.26
N SER A 110 -15.30 -8.60 9.18
CA SER A 110 -14.94 -7.92 10.44
C SER A 110 -14.20 -6.59 10.27
N PHE A 111 -13.49 -6.39 9.15
CA PHE A 111 -12.75 -5.18 8.81
C PHE A 111 -13.42 -4.33 7.72
N SER A 112 -14.51 -4.82 7.12
CA SER A 112 -15.29 -4.07 6.14
C SER A 112 -15.94 -2.84 6.79
N TYR A 113 -16.02 -1.74 6.04
CA TYR A 113 -16.78 -0.55 6.44
C TYR A 113 -18.26 -0.63 6.04
N GLY A 114 -18.66 -1.68 5.32
CA GLY A 114 -19.96 -1.73 4.63
C GLY A 114 -20.04 -0.76 3.43
N SER A 115 -18.90 -0.26 2.98
CA SER A 115 -18.68 0.63 1.84
C SER A 115 -17.30 0.39 1.25
N ASP A 116 -17.13 0.75 -0.01
CA ASP A 116 -15.85 0.61 -0.71
C ASP A 116 -14.82 1.64 -0.20
N VAL A 117 -13.58 1.18 -0.09
CA VAL A 117 -12.41 2.02 0.15
C VAL A 117 -11.88 2.49 -1.20
N THR A 118 -11.73 3.80 -1.39
CA THR A 118 -11.25 4.37 -2.67
C THR A 118 -9.76 4.64 -2.69
N LYS A 119 -9.14 4.82 -1.53
CA LYS A 119 -7.68 4.96 -1.39
C LYS A 119 -7.22 4.24 -0.14
N ARG A 120 -6.05 3.62 -0.20
CA ARG A 120 -5.44 2.91 0.91
C ARG A 120 -3.97 3.27 1.03
N TYR A 121 -3.53 3.42 2.27
CA TYR A 121 -2.12 3.47 2.63
C TYR A 121 -1.90 2.44 3.71
N GLY A 122 -0.81 1.68 3.62
CA GLY A 122 -0.39 0.75 4.66
C GLY A 122 1.08 0.99 4.98
N ALA A 123 1.40 1.10 6.27
CA ALA A 123 2.78 1.16 6.75
C ALA A 123 3.07 -0.05 7.63
N SER A 124 4.27 -0.59 7.49
CA SER A 124 4.77 -1.69 8.34
C SER A 124 6.04 -1.26 9.07
N TYR A 125 6.27 -1.91 10.20
CA TYR A 125 7.42 -1.69 11.07
C TYR A 125 8.20 -2.99 11.26
N GLY A 126 9.45 -2.89 11.69
CA GLY A 126 10.33 -4.05 11.86
C GLY A 126 9.89 -5.05 12.93
N ASN A 127 8.91 -4.70 13.77
CA ASN A 127 8.30 -5.58 14.78
C ASN A 127 7.03 -6.29 14.27
N GLU A 128 6.83 -6.34 12.95
CA GLU A 128 5.65 -6.94 12.30
C GLU A 128 4.32 -6.25 12.62
N SER A 129 4.36 -5.10 13.31
CA SER A 129 3.21 -4.21 13.45
C SER A 129 3.01 -3.40 12.17
N GLY A 130 1.81 -2.84 12.02
CA GLY A 130 1.47 -1.92 10.95
C GLY A 130 0.19 -1.17 11.24
N PHE A 131 -0.11 -0.19 10.41
CA PHE A 131 -1.41 0.47 10.38
C PHE A 131 -1.78 0.81 8.95
N GLU A 132 -3.06 1.09 8.75
CA GLU A 132 -3.60 1.48 7.47
C GLU A 132 -4.44 2.76 7.59
N LEU A 133 -4.49 3.49 6.48
CA LEU A 133 -5.34 4.64 6.28
C LEU A 133 -6.27 4.36 5.12
N HIS A 134 -7.56 4.67 5.30
CA HIS A 134 -8.59 4.39 4.31
C HIS A 134 -9.42 5.63 3.97
N GLN A 135 -9.51 5.95 2.69
CA GLN A 135 -10.51 6.89 2.20
C GLN A 135 -11.83 6.15 1.97
N ILE A 136 -12.87 6.59 2.67
CA ILE A 136 -14.21 6.01 2.57
C ILE A 136 -15.16 7.13 2.16
N PRO A 137 -15.56 7.23 0.87
CA PRO A 137 -16.38 8.33 0.38
C PRO A 137 -17.72 8.47 1.10
N GLU A 138 -18.32 7.34 1.48
CA GLU A 138 -19.61 7.32 2.17
C GLU A 138 -19.56 7.78 3.63
N GLN A 139 -18.34 7.93 4.19
CA GLN A 139 -18.12 8.34 5.58
C GLN A 139 -19.01 7.59 6.58
N LYS A 140 -19.04 6.26 6.45
CA LYS A 140 -19.77 5.36 7.34
C LYS A 140 -18.88 4.20 7.75
N ILE A 141 -19.21 3.58 8.87
CA ILE A 141 -18.48 2.45 9.43
C ILE A 141 -19.46 1.37 9.89
N SER A 142 -19.17 0.13 9.52
CA SER A 142 -19.78 -1.07 10.08
C SER A 142 -18.95 -1.57 11.26
N MET A 143 -19.58 -1.81 12.41
CA MET A 143 -18.92 -2.26 13.63
C MET A 143 -19.85 -3.16 14.47
N PRO A 144 -19.32 -3.99 15.38
CA PRO A 144 -20.16 -4.73 16.32
C PRO A 144 -21.10 -3.81 17.15
N ALA A 145 -22.33 -4.25 17.44
CA ALA A 145 -23.31 -3.44 18.16
C ALA A 145 -22.84 -2.98 19.56
N ASN A 146 -22.00 -3.78 20.20
CA ASN A 146 -21.40 -3.53 21.51
C ASN A 146 -19.91 -3.10 21.41
N THR A 147 -19.53 -2.42 20.33
CA THR A 147 -18.16 -1.91 20.13
C THR A 147 -17.66 -1.16 21.35
N ARG A 148 -16.52 -1.61 21.88
CA ARG A 148 -15.81 -0.92 22.94
C ARG A 148 -15.20 0.36 22.39
N VAL A 149 -15.27 1.41 23.20
CA VAL A 149 -14.78 2.73 22.82
C VAL A 149 -13.75 3.17 23.85
N MET A 150 -12.61 3.65 23.37
CA MET A 150 -11.55 4.22 24.19
C MET A 150 -11.30 5.68 23.75
N PRO A 151 -11.68 6.66 24.58
CA PRO A 151 -11.36 8.06 24.33
C PRO A 151 -9.85 8.31 24.41
N TYR A 152 -9.29 9.08 23.45
CA TYR A 152 -7.89 9.48 23.45
C TYR A 152 -7.72 10.82 22.70
N GLU A 153 -7.11 11.83 23.32
CA GLU A 153 -6.88 13.18 22.74
C GLU A 153 -8.13 13.82 22.08
N GLY A 154 -9.32 13.47 22.58
CA GLY A 154 -10.61 13.93 22.06
C GLY A 154 -11.21 13.10 20.91
N TYR A 155 -10.50 12.09 20.42
CA TYR A 155 -10.99 11.07 19.48
C TYR A 155 -11.66 9.90 20.21
N GLN A 156 -12.47 9.15 19.49
CA GLN A 156 -12.99 7.86 19.93
C GLN A 156 -12.30 6.74 19.15
N ILE A 157 -11.48 5.95 19.85
CA ILE A 157 -10.80 4.79 19.27
C ILE A 157 -11.73 3.57 19.46
N LEU A 158 -12.20 3.01 18.35
CA LEU A 158 -13.24 1.98 18.27
C LEU A 158 -12.63 0.58 18.14
N ASP A 159 -12.98 -0.34 19.03
CA ASP A 159 -12.57 -1.74 18.95
C ASP A 159 -13.37 -2.48 17.86
N ARG A 160 -12.69 -2.84 16.76
CA ARG A 160 -13.34 -3.47 15.60
C ARG A 160 -13.67 -4.95 15.83
N THR A 161 -13.12 -5.56 16.88
CA THR A 161 -13.19 -7.01 17.10
C THR A 161 -13.65 -7.39 18.50
N ASN A 162 -14.13 -6.42 19.27
CA ASN A 162 -14.55 -6.56 20.67
C ASN A 162 -13.53 -7.29 21.55
N GLY A 163 -12.24 -7.00 21.33
CA GLY A 163 -11.12 -7.52 22.11
C GLY A 163 -10.64 -8.89 21.66
N THR A 164 -11.14 -9.43 20.54
CA THR A 164 -10.64 -10.69 19.96
C THR A 164 -9.26 -10.49 19.35
N TYR A 165 -9.04 -9.36 18.67
CA TYR A 165 -7.77 -8.97 18.09
C TYR A 165 -7.43 -7.52 18.50
N ASN A 166 -6.14 -7.18 18.51
CA ASN A 166 -5.72 -5.80 18.74
C ASN A 166 -5.89 -4.97 17.45
N ILE A 167 -7.13 -4.73 17.04
CA ILE A 167 -7.46 -3.99 15.82
C ILE A 167 -8.50 -2.93 16.16
N TRP A 168 -8.05 -1.69 16.05
CA TRP A 168 -8.75 -0.50 16.49
C TRP A 168 -8.87 0.47 15.34
N ASN A 169 -9.92 1.27 15.34
CA ASN A 169 -10.20 2.21 14.28
C ASN A 169 -10.54 3.60 14.83
N VAL A 170 -10.12 4.63 14.11
CA VAL A 170 -10.57 6.01 14.30
C VAL A 170 -11.21 6.47 13.00
N VAL A 171 -12.39 7.08 13.09
CA VAL A 171 -13.11 7.56 11.91
C VAL A 171 -12.58 8.91 11.44
N GLY A 172 -12.73 9.17 10.14
CA GLY A 172 -12.32 10.42 9.53
C GLY A 172 -11.99 10.25 8.05
N SER A 173 -11.32 11.25 7.49
CA SER A 173 -10.86 11.28 6.11
C SER A 173 -9.36 11.65 6.12
N PRO A 174 -8.46 10.65 6.09
CA PRO A 174 -8.72 9.21 6.07
C PRO A 174 -9.10 8.61 7.43
N ALA A 175 -9.73 7.44 7.42
CA ALA A 175 -9.93 6.63 8.63
C ALA A 175 -8.65 5.85 8.95
N ILE A 176 -8.29 5.74 10.23
CA ILE A 176 -7.08 5.03 10.70
C ILE A 176 -7.48 3.65 11.22
N ILE A 177 -6.75 2.59 10.88
CA ILE A 177 -6.94 1.25 11.44
C ILE A 177 -5.61 0.58 11.79
N GLY A 178 -5.52 -0.06 12.95
CA GLY A 178 -4.32 -0.78 13.38
C GLY A 178 -4.33 -1.16 14.86
N PRO A 179 -3.21 -1.65 15.40
CA PRO A 179 -3.02 -1.87 16.84
C PRO A 179 -3.22 -0.58 17.62
N ILE A 180 -3.80 -0.71 18.82
CA ILE A 180 -4.21 0.43 19.66
C ILE A 180 -3.08 1.45 19.89
N GLN A 181 -1.85 0.98 20.16
CA GLN A 181 -0.69 1.85 20.39
C GLN A 181 -0.29 2.58 19.11
N THR A 182 -0.27 1.90 17.96
CA THR A 182 0.06 2.52 16.67
C THR A 182 -0.98 3.58 16.30
N VAL A 183 -2.28 3.32 16.53
CA VAL A 183 -3.36 4.29 16.30
C VAL A 183 -3.20 5.51 17.21
N ALA A 184 -2.88 5.32 18.49
CA ALA A 184 -2.61 6.42 19.41
C ALA A 184 -1.40 7.24 18.96
N SER A 185 -0.30 6.60 18.53
CA SER A 185 0.87 7.31 18.01
C SER A 185 0.59 8.12 16.74
N VAL A 186 -0.28 7.64 15.85
CA VAL A 186 -0.74 8.42 14.69
C VAL A 186 -1.54 9.65 15.14
N ILE A 187 -2.41 9.51 16.16
CA ILE A 187 -3.13 10.65 16.75
C ILE A 187 -2.15 11.66 17.37
N ASP A 188 -1.13 11.20 18.09
CA ASP A 188 -0.14 12.08 18.70
C ASP A 188 0.57 12.95 17.63
N ILE A 189 0.83 12.39 16.45
CA ILE A 189 1.40 13.14 15.32
C ILE A 189 0.40 14.19 14.81
N LEU A 190 -0.86 13.78 14.57
CA LEU A 190 -1.90 14.69 14.08
C LEU A 190 -2.20 15.85 15.04
N GLU A 191 -2.05 15.63 16.34
CA GLU A 191 -2.23 16.66 17.38
C GLU A 191 -0.95 17.47 17.65
N GLY A 192 0.17 17.14 17.00
CA GLY A 192 1.46 17.82 17.18
C GLY A 192 2.21 17.47 18.47
N ASN A 193 1.82 16.37 19.12
CA ASN A 193 2.48 15.82 20.31
C ASN A 193 3.70 14.94 19.94
N ALA A 194 3.78 14.49 18.69
CA ALA A 194 4.89 13.71 18.14
C ALA A 194 5.23 14.16 16.71
N THR A 195 6.40 13.77 16.22
CA THR A 195 6.83 14.01 14.84
C THR A 195 6.57 12.79 13.98
N SER A 196 6.20 13.02 12.72
CA SER A 196 6.11 11.98 11.71
C SER A 196 7.48 11.51 11.25
N THR A 197 7.53 10.34 10.63
CA THR A 197 8.74 9.80 10.02
C THR A 197 9.27 10.72 8.93
N THR A 198 10.59 10.91 8.91
CA THR A 198 11.34 11.61 7.86
C THR A 198 12.29 10.66 7.12
N GLU A 199 12.15 9.35 7.34
CA GLU A 199 13.08 8.31 6.88
C GLU A 199 13.29 8.34 5.35
N TYR A 200 12.26 8.72 4.59
CA TYR A 200 12.24 8.65 3.12
C TYR A 200 12.37 10.02 2.44
N ASP A 201 12.57 11.11 3.18
CA ASP A 201 12.59 12.48 2.64
C ASP A 201 13.60 12.64 1.50
N GLN A 202 14.77 12.01 1.64
CA GLN A 202 15.83 12.08 0.64
C GLN A 202 15.38 11.54 -0.72
N ILE A 203 14.76 10.36 -0.78
CA ILE A 203 14.29 9.77 -2.04
C ILE A 203 13.00 10.43 -2.53
N LEU A 204 12.10 10.82 -1.62
CA LEU A 204 10.82 11.45 -1.96
C LEU A 204 11.00 12.87 -2.48
N SER A 205 12.08 13.58 -2.11
CA SER A 205 12.44 14.87 -2.71
C SER A 205 12.69 14.81 -4.22
N GLN A 206 12.95 13.62 -4.76
CA GLN A 206 13.18 13.36 -6.18
C GLN A 206 11.95 12.75 -6.87
N ALA A 207 10.91 12.43 -6.11
CA ALA A 207 9.68 11.84 -6.61
C ALA A 207 8.69 12.91 -7.09
N ASP A 208 7.77 12.48 -7.93
CA ASP A 208 6.59 13.25 -8.29
C ASP A 208 5.39 12.32 -8.06
N PRO A 209 4.80 12.29 -6.86
CA PRO A 209 3.77 11.30 -6.53
C PRO A 209 2.38 11.66 -7.07
N GLU A 210 2.20 12.86 -7.64
CA GLU A 210 0.90 13.33 -8.08
C GLU A 210 0.38 12.47 -9.24
N GLY A 211 -0.91 12.12 -9.21
CA GLY A 211 -1.51 11.34 -10.28
C GLY A 211 -1.24 9.83 -10.20
N SER A 212 -0.30 9.35 -9.38
CA SER A 212 0.03 7.91 -9.28
C SER A 212 -1.14 7.04 -8.81
N ILE A 213 -1.23 5.85 -9.42
CA ILE A 213 -2.17 4.77 -9.09
C ILE A 213 -1.64 3.99 -7.89
N TYR A 214 -0.34 3.71 -7.91
CA TYR A 214 0.38 2.93 -6.91
C TYR A 214 1.68 3.65 -6.56
N GLN A 215 2.05 3.59 -5.28
CA GLN A 215 3.30 4.13 -4.76
C GLN A 215 3.81 3.20 -3.65
N GLU A 216 5.12 3.08 -3.54
CA GLU A 216 5.77 2.27 -2.52
C GLU A 216 7.09 2.91 -2.09
N VAL A 217 7.41 2.80 -0.81
CA VAL A 217 8.76 3.00 -0.27
C VAL A 217 9.17 1.79 0.54
N VAL A 218 10.45 1.42 0.46
CA VAL A 218 11.04 0.34 1.26
C VAL A 218 12.44 0.75 1.69
N LYS A 219 12.82 0.44 2.93
CA LYS A 219 14.20 0.55 3.41
C LYS A 219 14.81 -0.82 3.66
N ARG A 220 16.13 -0.90 3.51
CA ARG A 220 16.89 -2.11 3.79
C ARG A 220 16.90 -2.35 5.28
N THR A 221 16.38 -3.50 5.68
CA THR A 221 16.45 -4.06 7.04
C THR A 221 17.33 -5.31 7.01
N ASN A 222 17.57 -5.89 8.19
CA ASN A 222 18.28 -7.17 8.29
C ASN A 222 17.50 -8.35 7.68
N THR A 223 16.21 -8.17 7.39
CA THR A 223 15.31 -9.20 6.87
C THR A 223 14.85 -8.93 5.43
N SER A 224 15.15 -7.76 4.87
CA SER A 224 14.81 -7.41 3.48
C SER A 224 16.02 -7.56 2.57
N ASP A 225 15.85 -8.25 1.46
CA ASP A 225 16.88 -8.38 0.42
C ASP A 225 16.59 -7.41 -0.74
N ILE A 226 16.67 -6.10 -0.45
CA ILE A 226 16.52 -5.06 -1.48
C ILE A 226 17.90 -4.57 -1.90
N PRO A 227 18.19 -4.35 -3.20
CA PRO A 227 19.54 -4.04 -3.70
C PRO A 227 19.91 -2.54 -3.56
N ALA A 228 19.30 -1.83 -2.61
CA ALA A 228 19.58 -0.43 -2.30
C ALA A 228 19.36 -0.19 -0.80
N LYS A 229 19.86 0.91 -0.24
CA LYS A 229 19.57 1.29 1.15
C LYS A 229 18.09 1.63 1.33
N GLN A 230 17.51 2.33 0.36
CA GLN A 230 16.07 2.58 0.27
C GLN A 230 15.67 2.62 -1.21
N TYR A 231 14.40 2.35 -1.50
CA TYR A 231 13.84 2.69 -2.80
C TYR A 231 12.43 3.25 -2.69
N TYR A 232 12.06 4.04 -3.70
CA TYR A 232 10.71 4.46 -4.01
C TYR A 232 10.32 3.89 -5.37
N ARG A 233 9.06 3.52 -5.53
CA ARG A 233 8.48 3.17 -6.82
C ARG A 233 7.08 3.75 -6.97
N ASP A 234 6.74 4.24 -8.15
CA ASP A 234 5.37 4.61 -8.51
C ASP A 234 4.92 4.03 -9.84
N LEU A 235 3.62 4.07 -10.08
CA LEU A 235 3.01 3.75 -11.36
C LEU A 235 1.92 4.78 -11.69
N LYS A 236 2.08 5.45 -12.83
CA LYS A 236 1.14 6.43 -13.39
C LYS A 236 0.59 5.92 -14.71
N LYS A 237 -0.69 6.21 -14.98
CA LYS A 237 -1.28 6.12 -16.32
C LYS A 237 -1.26 7.51 -16.94
N LEU A 238 -0.85 7.60 -18.19
CA LEU A 238 -0.79 8.84 -18.95
C LEU A 238 -2.06 9.02 -19.81
N ASP A 239 -2.31 10.25 -20.24
CA ASP A 239 -3.49 10.63 -21.02
C ASP A 239 -3.56 9.94 -22.39
N ASP A 240 -2.41 9.56 -22.95
CA ASP A 240 -2.31 8.81 -24.20
C ASP A 240 -2.59 7.30 -24.04
N GLY A 241 -2.89 6.86 -22.82
CA GLY A 241 -3.15 5.46 -22.47
C GLY A 241 -1.91 4.63 -22.17
N SER A 242 -0.72 5.20 -22.31
CA SER A 242 0.53 4.58 -21.85
C SER A 242 0.70 4.71 -20.34
N TYR A 243 1.77 4.12 -19.82
CA TYR A 243 2.09 4.06 -18.40
C TYR A 243 3.52 4.54 -18.17
N THR A 244 3.75 5.11 -17.00
CA THR A 244 5.08 5.46 -16.51
C THR A 244 5.32 4.80 -15.16
N GLN A 245 6.47 4.15 -15.00
CA GLN A 245 6.98 3.72 -13.70
C GLN A 245 8.21 4.53 -13.35
N THR A 246 8.20 5.19 -12.20
CA THR A 246 9.39 5.80 -11.61
C THR A 246 9.93 4.88 -10.54
N SER A 247 11.23 4.59 -10.58
CA SER A 247 11.98 3.95 -9.51
C SER A 247 13.11 4.85 -9.06
N ILE A 248 13.27 5.08 -7.75
CA ILE A 248 14.33 5.92 -7.18
C ILE A 248 15.04 5.09 -6.13
N TYR A 249 16.35 4.94 -6.25
CA TYR A 249 17.18 4.15 -5.36
C TYR A 249 18.16 5.05 -4.62
N LEU A 250 18.24 4.90 -3.30
CA LEU A 250 19.27 5.50 -2.46
C LEU A 250 20.37 4.48 -2.18
N ASP A 251 21.63 4.87 -2.42
CA ASP A 251 22.81 4.00 -2.31
C ASP A 251 22.57 2.63 -2.99
N PRO A 252 22.19 2.58 -4.28
CA PRO A 252 22.00 1.31 -4.99
C PRO A 252 23.30 0.53 -5.07
N GLU A 253 23.20 -0.80 -4.96
CA GLU A 253 24.33 -1.68 -5.24
C GLU A 253 24.81 -1.51 -6.68
N PRO A 254 26.12 -1.71 -6.97
CA PRO A 254 26.66 -1.53 -8.31
C PRO A 254 25.89 -2.31 -9.39
N GLU A 255 25.44 -3.52 -9.06
CA GLU A 255 24.68 -4.40 -9.93
C GLU A 255 23.37 -3.77 -10.42
N VAL A 256 22.70 -2.95 -9.60
CA VAL A 256 21.48 -2.22 -10.01
C VAL A 256 21.80 -1.27 -11.17
N ASN A 257 22.85 -0.47 -11.01
CA ASN A 257 23.24 0.53 -12.01
C ASN A 257 23.76 -0.14 -13.30
N GLU A 258 24.49 -1.24 -13.19
CA GLU A 258 24.94 -2.04 -14.34
C GLU A 258 23.75 -2.63 -15.11
N LYS A 259 22.79 -3.20 -14.38
CA LYS A 259 21.57 -3.78 -14.94
C LYS A 259 20.71 -2.74 -15.65
N ILE A 260 20.51 -1.56 -15.04
CA ILE A 260 19.79 -0.44 -15.67
C ILE A 260 20.47 -0.02 -16.98
N LYS A 261 21.80 0.16 -16.98
CA LYS A 261 22.56 0.53 -18.18
C LYS A 261 22.47 -0.51 -19.29
N ALA A 262 22.58 -1.80 -18.92
CA ALA A 262 22.48 -2.90 -19.87
C ALA A 262 21.11 -2.95 -20.55
N TYR A 263 20.01 -2.79 -19.79
CA TYR A 263 18.68 -2.76 -20.36
C TYR A 263 18.42 -1.48 -21.16
N GLN A 264 18.88 -0.32 -20.69
CA GLN A 264 18.73 0.94 -21.41
C GLN A 264 19.26 0.86 -22.86
N ALA A 265 20.41 0.19 -23.08
CA ALA A 265 21.05 0.08 -24.39
C ALA A 265 20.16 -0.48 -25.50
N ASN A 266 19.26 -1.43 -25.17
CA ASN A 266 18.37 -2.09 -26.14
C ASN A 266 16.89 -1.83 -25.84
N SER A 267 16.57 -0.78 -25.08
CA SER A 267 15.21 -0.43 -24.63
C SER A 267 14.22 -0.27 -25.77
N SER A 268 14.62 0.39 -26.86
CA SER A 268 13.78 0.59 -28.06
C SER A 268 13.34 -0.72 -28.72
N GLU A 269 14.15 -1.78 -28.68
CA GLU A 269 13.80 -3.10 -29.23
C GLU A 269 12.69 -3.78 -28.42
N ARG A 270 12.55 -3.41 -27.13
CA ARG A 270 11.51 -3.89 -26.23
C ARG A 270 10.31 -2.94 -26.12
N GLY A 271 10.29 -1.87 -26.93
CA GLY A 271 9.18 -0.91 -26.96
C GLY A 271 9.08 -0.02 -25.72
N VAL A 272 10.18 0.15 -24.97
CA VAL A 272 10.20 0.93 -23.72
C VAL A 272 11.12 2.14 -23.87
N ALA A 273 10.72 3.27 -23.31
CA ALA A 273 11.55 4.46 -23.24
C ALA A 273 12.15 4.59 -21.83
N TYR A 274 13.46 4.85 -21.77
CA TYR A 274 14.22 4.97 -20.52
C TYR A 274 14.68 6.41 -20.33
N ASN A 275 14.51 6.93 -19.12
CA ASN A 275 15.19 8.13 -18.65
C ASN A 275 15.86 7.83 -17.31
N VAL A 276 17.19 7.91 -17.29
CA VAL A 276 18.00 7.59 -16.11
C VAL A 276 18.79 8.82 -15.71
N THR A 277 18.65 9.22 -14.46
CA THR A 277 19.41 10.31 -13.85
C THR A 277 20.07 9.81 -12.58
N THR A 278 21.37 10.04 -12.46
CA THR A 278 22.12 9.76 -11.23
C THR A 278 22.61 11.09 -10.66
N LEU A 279 22.26 11.37 -9.41
CA LEU A 279 22.70 12.53 -8.66
C LEU A 279 23.25 12.05 -7.32
N ASP A 280 24.54 12.27 -7.09
CA ASP A 280 25.27 11.77 -5.92
C ASP A 280 25.07 10.26 -5.71
N ASN A 281 24.40 9.88 -4.64
CA ASN A 281 24.10 8.50 -4.27
C ASN A 281 22.66 8.07 -4.60
N ILE A 282 21.95 8.86 -5.41
CA ILE A 282 20.59 8.56 -5.85
C ILE A 282 20.59 8.22 -7.34
N THR A 283 20.02 7.07 -7.69
CA THR A 283 19.68 6.72 -9.09
C THR A 283 18.18 6.77 -9.26
N LYS A 284 17.69 7.64 -10.15
CA LYS A 284 16.29 7.69 -10.59
C LYS A 284 16.17 7.14 -12.00
N LEU A 285 15.23 6.22 -12.16
CA LEU A 285 14.87 5.57 -13.42
C LEU A 285 13.39 5.84 -13.68
N VAL A 286 13.09 6.35 -14.87
CA VAL A 286 11.72 6.51 -15.36
C VAL A 286 11.59 5.67 -16.62
N ILE A 287 10.64 4.74 -16.63
CA ILE A 287 10.30 3.93 -17.80
C ILE A 287 8.90 4.29 -18.25
N SER A 288 8.73 4.57 -19.54
CA SER A 288 7.40 4.75 -20.14
C SER A 288 7.17 3.80 -21.31
N SER A 289 5.98 3.22 -21.36
CA SER A 289 5.54 2.29 -22.41
C SER A 289 4.06 1.93 -22.26
N ASP A 290 3.54 1.05 -23.12
CA ASP A 290 2.29 0.35 -22.84
C ASP A 290 2.43 -0.56 -21.59
N PHE A 291 1.30 -0.96 -21.01
CA PHE A 291 1.31 -1.72 -19.75
C PHE A 291 2.05 -3.07 -19.84
N GLU A 292 1.90 -3.82 -20.94
CA GLU A 292 2.50 -5.16 -21.07
C GLU A 292 4.02 -5.05 -21.15
N SER A 293 4.51 -4.13 -21.97
CA SER A 293 5.94 -3.84 -22.12
C SER A 293 6.55 -3.30 -20.82
N LEU A 294 5.89 -2.34 -20.16
CA LEU A 294 6.34 -1.78 -18.88
C LEU A 294 6.42 -2.84 -17.78
N TYR A 295 5.42 -3.70 -17.70
CA TYR A 295 5.38 -4.80 -16.73
C TYR A 295 6.55 -5.78 -16.95
N ASN A 296 6.75 -6.22 -18.20
CA ASN A 296 7.84 -7.13 -18.54
C ASN A 296 9.21 -6.52 -18.20
N GLU A 297 9.39 -5.23 -18.49
CA GLU A 297 10.63 -4.52 -18.21
C GLU A 297 10.89 -4.39 -16.70
N SER A 298 9.83 -4.14 -15.92
CA SER A 298 9.91 -4.05 -14.46
C SER A 298 10.28 -5.40 -13.83
N ALA A 299 9.76 -6.50 -14.36
CA ALA A 299 10.14 -7.86 -13.93
C ALA A 299 11.58 -8.23 -14.32
N LEU A 300 12.09 -7.70 -15.44
CA LEU A 300 13.50 -7.87 -15.78
C LEU A 300 14.39 -7.10 -14.80
N LEU A 301 13.96 -5.91 -14.38
CA LEU A 301 14.73 -5.05 -13.48
C LEU A 301 14.65 -5.44 -12.00
N SER A 302 13.63 -6.18 -11.56
CA SER A 302 13.59 -6.70 -10.19
C SER A 302 14.85 -7.54 -9.94
N ILE A 303 15.58 -7.20 -8.88
CA ILE A 303 16.72 -7.93 -8.34
C ILE A 303 16.23 -8.51 -7.01
#